data_AF-A0A3M2JRQ5-F1
#
_entry.id   AF-A0A3M2JRQ5-F1
#
_cell.length_a   1.000
_cell.length_b   1.000
_cell.length_c   1.000
_cell.angle_alpha   90.00
_cell.angle_beta   90.00
_cell.angle_gamma   90.00
#
_symmetry.space_group_name_H-M   'P 1'
#
loop_
_entity.id
_entity.type
_entity.pdbx_description
1 polymer ?
#
loop_
_entity_poly.entity_id
_entity_poly.type
_entity_poly.pdbx_seq_one_letter_code
_entity_poly.pdbx_strand_id
1 'polypeptide(L)'
;MGAALAHPRGWGARHRIIGVEWVPKTSQMVTWSSDSTLKVWQVFSPPSPDPSASAPAIDFDLPAELISLEVMALTGTVYNPETHTVEELPPDRWRVIRERYRKAGEKHFRKCRYPAANRWAPAFGR
;
A
#
# COMPACT_ATOMS: atom_id res chain seq x y z
N MET A 1 -5.05 16.25 -36.62
CA MET A 1 -4.69 16.90 -35.33
C MET A 1 -4.35 15.79 -34.35
N GLY A 2 -3.06 15.50 -34.17
CA GLY A 2 -2.59 14.50 -33.21
C GLY A 2 -2.30 15.17 -31.88
N ALA A 3 -2.96 14.72 -30.81
CA ALA A 3 -2.66 15.18 -29.47
C ALA A 3 -1.46 14.39 -28.93
N ALA A 4 -0.39 15.11 -28.63
CA ALA A 4 0.86 14.61 -28.10
C ALA A 4 0.68 14.00 -26.70
N LEU A 5 1.33 12.86 -26.49
CA LEU A 5 1.57 12.25 -25.18
C LEU A 5 2.45 13.19 -24.35
N ALA A 6 1.90 13.76 -23.27
CA ALA A 6 2.71 14.40 -22.25
C ALA A 6 3.11 13.36 -21.19
N HIS A 7 4.42 13.12 -21.05
CA HIS A 7 4.98 12.30 -19.98
C HIS A 7 4.68 12.88 -18.59
N PRO A 8 4.56 12.04 -17.54
CA PRO A 8 4.11 12.47 -16.23
C PRO A 8 5.25 13.15 -15.47
N ARG A 9 5.15 14.47 -15.27
CA ARG A 9 5.94 15.16 -14.24
C ARG A 9 5.49 14.65 -12.87
N GLY A 10 6.45 14.24 -12.04
CA GLY A 10 6.25 13.52 -10.79
C GLY A 10 5.18 14.08 -9.87
N TRP A 11 4.29 13.20 -9.39
CA TRP A 11 3.15 13.56 -8.56
C TRP A 11 3.47 13.23 -7.10
N GLY A 12 3.95 14.24 -6.38
CA GLY A 12 3.98 14.25 -4.92
C GLY A 12 2.65 14.76 -4.36
N ALA A 13 2.20 14.16 -3.26
CA ALA A 13 0.96 14.46 -2.54
C ALA A 13 0.85 15.94 -2.11
N ARG A 14 0.32 16.83 -2.96
CA ARG A 14 0.17 18.27 -2.65
C ARG A 14 -1.26 18.80 -2.64
N HIS A 15 -2.25 17.97 -3.00
CA HIS A 15 -3.65 18.39 -3.04
C HIS A 15 -4.51 17.48 -2.18
N ARG A 16 -5.46 18.10 -1.46
CA ARG A 16 -6.29 17.42 -0.47
C ARG A 16 -7.27 16.49 -1.20
N ILE A 17 -7.18 15.20 -0.91
CA ILE A 17 -8.21 14.24 -1.31
C ILE A 17 -9.49 14.57 -0.54
N ILE A 18 -10.59 14.81 -1.26
CA ILE A 18 -11.87 15.21 -0.69
C ILE A 18 -12.89 14.06 -0.65
N GLY A 19 -12.61 12.96 -1.34
CA GLY A 19 -13.40 11.75 -1.20
C GLY A 19 -12.81 10.56 -1.93
N VAL A 20 -13.39 9.41 -1.61
CA VAL A 20 -13.01 8.11 -2.13
C VAL A 20 -14.26 7.23 -2.27
N GLU A 21 -14.35 6.48 -3.35
CA GLU A 21 -15.45 5.55 -3.59
C GLU A 21 -14.98 4.30 -4.34
N TRP A 22 -15.54 3.15 -3.99
CA TRP A 22 -15.35 1.91 -4.74
C TRP A 22 -16.21 1.91 -5.99
N VAL A 23 -15.64 1.57 -7.15
CA VAL A 23 -16.43 1.38 -8.36
C VAL A 23 -17.16 0.02 -8.24
N PRO A 24 -18.52 0.00 -8.23
CA PRO A 24 -19.27 -1.22 -7.95
C PRO A 24 -18.92 -2.39 -8.87
N LYS A 25 -18.77 -3.58 -8.29
CA LYS A 25 -18.46 -4.85 -8.99
C LYS A 25 -17.12 -4.85 -9.74
N THR A 26 -16.23 -3.91 -9.43
CA THR A 26 -14.88 -3.89 -10.00
C THR A 26 -13.83 -3.99 -8.90
N SER A 27 -12.57 -4.19 -9.29
CA SER A 27 -11.42 -4.08 -8.40
C SER A 27 -10.80 -2.68 -8.43
N GLN A 28 -11.63 -1.66 -8.68
CA GLN A 28 -11.19 -0.28 -8.83
C GLN A 28 -11.76 0.63 -7.75
N MET A 29 -10.97 1.62 -7.37
CA MET A 29 -11.37 2.69 -6.46
C MET A 29 -11.12 4.04 -7.13
N VAL A 30 -12.01 5.01 -6.91
CA VAL A 30 -11.85 6.39 -7.39
C VAL A 30 -11.54 7.28 -6.20
N THR A 31 -10.54 8.15 -6.36
CA THR A 31 -10.29 9.26 -5.43
C THR A 31 -10.44 10.57 -6.19
N TRP A 32 -11.07 11.58 -5.60
CA TRP A 32 -11.14 12.93 -6.16
C TRP A 32 -10.56 13.96 -5.20
N SER A 33 -10.00 15.01 -5.78
CA SER A 33 -9.14 15.98 -5.10
C SER A 33 -9.68 17.41 -5.28
N SER A 34 -9.27 18.30 -4.36
CA SER A 34 -9.64 19.73 -4.41
C SER A 34 -9.08 20.48 -5.62
N ASP A 35 -8.12 19.90 -6.34
CA ASP A 35 -7.57 20.42 -7.61
C ASP A 35 -8.40 20.04 -8.84
N SER A 36 -9.64 19.58 -8.61
CA SER A 36 -10.56 19.13 -9.65
C SER A 36 -10.05 17.94 -10.47
N THR A 37 -9.11 17.16 -9.92
CA THR A 37 -8.68 15.89 -10.53
C THR A 37 -9.35 14.70 -9.87
N LEU A 38 -9.53 13.63 -10.66
CA LEU A 38 -9.91 12.30 -10.18
C LEU A 38 -8.87 11.27 -10.64
N LYS A 39 -8.62 10.27 -9.81
CA LYS A 39 -7.77 9.11 -10.14
C LYS A 39 -8.55 7.82 -9.93
N VAL A 40 -8.41 6.90 -10.87
CA VAL A 40 -8.90 5.53 -10.77
C VAL A 40 -7.71 4.64 -10.43
N TRP A 41 -7.85 3.85 -9.38
CA TRP A 41 -6.85 2.94 -8.87
C TRP A 41 -7.29 1.51 -9.16
N GLN A 42 -6.43 0.70 -9.78
CA GLN A 42 -6.62 -0.75 -9.81
C GLN A 42 -6.09 -1.32 -8.49
N VAL A 43 -6.98 -1.80 -7.63
CA VAL A 43 -6.61 -2.34 -6.31
C VAL A 43 -6.22 -3.81 -6.42
N PHE A 44 -6.97 -4.59 -7.20
CA PHE A 44 -6.62 -5.97 -7.52
C PHE A 44 -6.49 -6.10 -9.03
N SER A 45 -5.31 -6.48 -9.51
CA SER A 45 -5.20 -6.95 -10.89
C SER A 45 -5.84 -8.33 -10.96
N PRO A 46 -6.62 -8.63 -12.02
CA PRO A 46 -6.95 -10.03 -12.30
C PRO A 46 -5.65 -10.83 -12.41
N PRO A 47 -5.65 -12.13 -12.05
CA PRO A 47 -4.47 -12.97 -12.23
C PRO A 47 -3.99 -12.83 -13.68
N SER A 48 -2.76 -12.37 -13.84
CA SER A 48 -2.15 -12.26 -15.15
C SER A 48 -2.04 -13.67 -15.75
N PRO A 49 -2.32 -13.86 -17.05
CA PRO A 49 -2.00 -15.10 -17.74
C PRO A 49 -0.48 -15.32 -17.85
N ASP A 50 0.30 -14.27 -17.63
CA ASP A 50 1.75 -14.34 -17.53
C ASP A 50 2.18 -14.72 -16.09
N PRO A 51 2.74 -15.92 -15.87
CA PRO A 51 3.21 -16.35 -14.56
C PRO A 51 4.42 -15.55 -14.04
N SER A 52 5.03 -14.71 -14.88
CA SER A 52 6.10 -13.78 -14.49
C SER A 52 5.59 -12.40 -14.07
N ALA A 53 4.32 -12.08 -14.37
CA ALA A 53 3.71 -10.86 -13.86
C ALA A 53 3.51 -11.01 -12.35
N SER A 54 4.20 -10.16 -11.59
CA SER A 54 4.11 -10.08 -10.14
C SER A 54 2.66 -10.20 -9.70
N ALA A 55 2.35 -11.27 -8.96
CA ALA A 55 1.09 -11.44 -8.27
C ALA A 55 0.70 -10.13 -7.58
N PRO A 56 -0.61 -9.82 -7.43
CA PRO A 56 -1.02 -8.64 -6.69
C PRO A 56 -0.26 -8.61 -5.36
N ALA A 57 0.43 -7.50 -5.08
CA ALA A 57 1.29 -7.31 -3.91
C ALA A 57 0.46 -7.21 -2.60
N ILE A 58 -0.64 -7.95 -2.54
CA ILE A 58 -1.60 -8.00 -1.47
C ILE A 58 -1.50 -9.42 -0.91
N ASP A 59 -0.86 -9.49 0.24
CA ASP A 59 -0.77 -10.70 1.05
C ASP A 59 -2.19 -11.03 1.56
N PHE A 60 -2.82 -12.05 0.98
CA PHE A 60 -4.24 -12.36 1.19
C PHE A 60 -4.56 -12.89 2.60
N ASP A 61 -3.55 -13.31 3.36
CA ASP A 61 -3.69 -13.84 4.72
C ASP A 61 -2.92 -13.00 5.76
N LEU A 62 -2.71 -11.72 5.47
CA LEU A 62 -2.03 -10.81 6.38
C LEU A 62 -2.85 -10.57 7.67
N PRO A 63 -2.29 -10.86 8.86
CA PRO A 63 -2.94 -10.55 10.14
C PRO A 63 -3.18 -9.04 10.31
N ALA A 64 -4.31 -8.67 10.90
CA ALA A 64 -4.70 -7.26 11.09
C ALA A 64 -3.65 -6.46 11.87
N GLU A 65 -2.96 -7.08 12.83
CA GLU A 65 -1.91 -6.46 13.62
C GLU A 65 -0.68 -6.09 12.78
N LEU A 66 -0.44 -6.80 11.66
CA LEU A 66 0.63 -6.47 10.72
C LEU A 66 0.27 -5.28 9.84
N ILE A 67 -1.01 -5.01 9.61
CA ILE A 67 -1.46 -3.85 8.83
C ILE A 67 -1.10 -2.55 9.55
N SER A 68 -1.44 -2.42 10.83
CA SER A 68 -1.06 -1.24 11.61
C SER A 68 0.46 -1.09 11.72
N LEU A 69 1.17 -2.20 11.93
CA LEU A 69 2.62 -2.20 12.05
C LEU A 69 3.30 -1.81 10.73
N GLU A 70 2.76 -2.24 9.60
CA GLU A 70 3.21 -1.85 8.27
C GLU A 70 3.05 -0.36 8.05
N VAL A 71 1.86 0.20 8.30
CA VAL A 71 1.60 1.62 8.12
C VAL A 71 2.66 2.42 8.87
N MET A 72 2.83 2.13 10.17
CA MET A 72 3.85 2.81 10.98
C MET A 72 5.28 2.62 10.45
N ALA A 73 5.63 1.42 9.97
CA ALA A 73 6.97 1.11 9.47
C ALA A 73 7.27 1.79 8.13
N LEU A 74 6.28 1.94 7.25
CA LEU A 74 6.44 2.53 5.92
C LEU A 74 6.32 4.05 5.91
N THR A 75 5.43 4.62 6.73
CA THR A 75 5.18 6.06 6.75
C THR A 75 5.97 6.80 7.82
N GLY A 76 6.42 6.11 8.87
CA GLY A 76 7.00 6.77 10.03
C GLY A 76 5.97 7.59 10.81
N THR A 77 4.68 7.24 10.73
CA THR A 77 3.61 7.93 11.45
C THR A 77 2.77 6.98 12.30
N VAL A 78 2.09 7.51 13.30
CA VAL A 78 1.11 6.78 14.11
C VAL A 78 -0.21 7.54 14.14
N TYR A 79 -1.33 6.83 14.08
CA TYR A 79 -2.65 7.40 14.24
C TYR A 79 -3.05 7.39 15.72
N ASN A 80 -3.45 8.54 16.24
CA ASN A 80 -3.97 8.69 17.59
C ASN A 80 -5.50 8.61 17.56
N PRO A 81 -6.12 7.55 18.12
CA PRO A 81 -7.56 7.37 18.04
C PRO A 81 -8.35 8.33 18.95
N GLU A 82 -7.72 8.91 19.96
CA GLU A 82 -8.38 9.85 20.89
C GLU A 82 -8.49 11.24 20.27
N THR A 83 -7.42 11.70 19.61
CA THR A 83 -7.36 13.04 18.99
C THR A 83 -7.69 13.03 17.51
N HIS A 84 -7.82 11.85 16.89
CA HIS A 84 -8.00 11.65 15.45
C HIS A 84 -6.89 12.29 14.59
N THR A 85 -5.68 12.41 15.14
CA THR A 85 -4.53 13.01 14.44
C THR A 85 -3.50 11.96 14.01
N VAL A 86 -2.75 12.28 12.96
CA VAL A 86 -1.56 11.53 12.55
C VAL A 86 -0.34 12.25 13.10
N GLU A 87 0.49 11.53 13.84
CA GLU A 87 1.71 12.06 14.48
C GLU A 87 2.94 11.41 13.86
N GLU A 88 4.03 12.16 13.73
CA GLU A 88 5.32 11.63 13.27
C GLU A 88 6.02 10.86 14.38
N LEU A 89 6.60 9.71 14.03
CA LEU A 89 7.40 8.91 14.94
C LEU A 89 8.83 9.47 15.04
N PRO A 90 9.37 9.66 16.26
CA PRO A 90 10.79 9.98 16.42
C PRO A 90 11.68 8.93 15.73
N PRO A 91 12.82 9.31 15.14
CA PRO A 91 13.66 8.39 14.36
C PRO A 91 14.06 7.10 15.09
N ASP A 92 14.38 7.18 16.39
CA ASP A 92 14.70 6.02 17.22
C ASP A 92 13.52 5.04 17.34
N ARG A 93 12.33 5.57 17.57
CA ARG A 93 11.11 4.79 17.69
C ARG A 93 10.72 4.16 16.35
N TRP A 94 10.85 4.90 15.26
CA TRP A 94 10.61 4.39 13.92
C TRP A 94 11.56 3.24 13.55
N ARG A 95 12.85 3.33 13.91
CA ARG A 95 13.81 2.23 13.72
C ARG A 95 13.38 0.95 14.42
N VAL A 96 12.94 1.03 15.67
CA VAL A 96 12.43 -0.12 16.43
C VAL A 96 11.19 -0.72 15.76
N ILE A 97 10.26 0.13 15.29
CA ILE A 97 9.06 -0.30 14.57
C ILE A 97 9.41 -1.01 13.26
N ARG A 98 10.35 -0.47 12.48
CA ARG A 98 10.80 -1.11 11.22
C ARG A 98 11.43 -2.48 11.47
N GLU A 99 12.24 -2.63 12.51
CA GLU A 99 12.83 -3.92 12.84
C GLU A 99 11.77 -4.93 13.32
N ARG A 100 10.78 -4.47 14.11
CA ARG A 100 9.65 -5.31 14.51
C ARG A 100 8.83 -5.74 13.29
N TYR A 101 8.56 -4.83 12.36
CA TYR A 101 7.86 -5.12 11.11
C TYR A 101 8.62 -6.16 10.28
N ARG A 102 9.93 -5.99 10.11
CA ARG A 102 10.80 -6.94 9.40
C ARG A 102 10.71 -8.35 10.00
N LYS A 103 10.89 -8.48 11.32
CA LYS A 103 10.81 -9.78 12.02
C LYS A 103 9.43 -10.42 11.90
N ALA A 104 8.37 -9.63 12.01
CA ALA A 104 7.02 -10.12 11.92
C ALA A 104 6.69 -10.60 10.49
N GLY A 105 7.14 -9.86 9.48
CA GLY A 105 7.08 -10.25 8.07
C GLY A 105 7.81 -11.55 7.78
N GLU A 106 9.03 -11.71 8.32
CA GLU A 106 9.79 -12.96 8.18
C GLU A 106 9.06 -14.16 8.80
N LYS A 107 8.46 -13.96 9.99
CA LYS A 107 7.65 -15.00 10.65
C LYS A 107 6.42 -15.37 9.82
N HIS A 108 5.73 -14.39 9.25
CA HIS A 108 4.57 -14.61 8.37
C HIS A 108 4.98 -15.34 7.10
N PHE A 109 6.03 -14.89 6.42
CA PHE A 109 6.55 -15.46 5.17
C PHE A 109 6.77 -16.99 5.26
N ARG A 110 7.28 -17.48 6.40
CA ARG A 110 7.54 -18.90 6.64
C ARG A 110 6.27 -19.76 6.78
N LYS A 111 5.14 -19.17 7.11
CA LYS A 111 3.87 -19.87 7.38
C LYS A 111 2.71 -19.42 6.48
N CYS A 112 2.94 -18.46 5.61
CA CYS A 112 1.95 -17.88 4.71
C CYS A 112 1.32 -18.97 3.83
N ARG A 113 -0.01 -18.94 3.78
CA ARG A 113 -0.83 -19.87 3.01
C ARG A 113 -0.69 -19.65 1.51
N TYR A 114 -0.36 -18.42 1.08
CA TYR A 114 -0.25 -18.02 -0.32
C TYR A 114 1.15 -17.48 -0.66
N PRO A 115 2.19 -18.34 -0.77
CA PRO A 115 3.57 -17.90 -0.97
C PRO A 115 3.79 -16.98 -2.18
N ALA A 116 3.07 -17.21 -3.28
CA ALA A 116 3.19 -16.41 -4.50
C ALA A 116 2.66 -14.98 -4.34
N ALA A 117 1.72 -14.77 -3.43
CA ALA A 117 1.16 -13.44 -3.10
C ALA A 117 1.81 -12.82 -1.86
N ASN A 118 2.82 -13.48 -1.28
CA ASN A 118 3.46 -12.98 -0.08
C ASN A 118 4.28 -11.72 -0.39
N ARG A 119 3.94 -10.63 0.28
CA ARG A 119 4.57 -9.33 0.05
C ARG A 119 6.07 -9.27 0.39
N TRP A 120 6.56 -10.17 1.24
CA TRP A 120 7.96 -10.25 1.64
C TRP A 120 8.77 -11.24 0.80
N ALA A 121 8.16 -11.91 -0.18
CA ALA A 121 8.87 -12.81 -1.09
C ALA A 121 10.09 -12.16 -1.78
N PRO A 122 10.05 -10.90 -2.24
CA PRO A 122 11.23 -10.25 -2.82
C PRO A 122 12.39 -10.04 -1.82
N ALA A 123 12.08 -9.93 -0.52
CA ALA A 123 13.06 -9.61 0.52
C ALA A 123 13.69 -10.87 1.15
N PHE A 124 12.93 -11.96 1.26
CA PHE A 124 13.36 -13.17 1.97
C PHE A 124 13.67 -14.35 1.05
N GLY A 125 13.25 -14.31 -0.22
CA GLY A 125 13.57 -15.31 -1.22
C GLY A 125 12.85 -16.65 -1.01
N ARG A 126 12.23 -17.15 -2.08
CA ARG A 126 12.10 -18.58 -2.32
C ARG A 126 12.75 -18.88 -3.65
#